data_AF-A0A8J7U6Z7-F1
#
_entry.id   AF-A0A8J7U6Z7-F1
#
_cell.length_a   1.000
_cell.length_b   1.000
_cell.length_c   1.000
_cell.angle_alpha   90.00
_cell.angle_beta   90.00
_cell.angle_gamma   90.00
#
_symmetry.space_group_name_H-M   'P 1'
#
loop_
_entity.id
_entity.type
_entity.pdbx_description
1 polymer ?
#
loop_
_entity_poly.entity_id
_entity_poly.type
_entity_poly.pdbx_seq_one_letter_code
_entity_poly.pdbx_strand_id
1 'polypeptide(L)'
;MTGYTEDPLFPTTPGAYDESHNGGRDAFVSALQADGSALVYSTLLGESGRDAGTAIALDAAGNAYIAGKTSSRTFPTTPGVFDPTSNGSADAFITKPPRCRPPPR
;
A
#
# COMPACT_ATOMS: atom_id res chain seq x y z
N MET A 1 -5.68 -1.54 7.97
CA MET A 1 -4.35 -1.79 8.60
C MET A 1 -3.26 -1.70 7.55
N THR A 2 -2.01 -1.50 7.96
CA THR A 2 -0.84 -1.49 7.08
C THR A 2 0.33 -2.22 7.75
N GLY A 3 1.32 -2.63 6.96
CA GLY A 3 2.51 -3.35 7.39
C GLY A 3 3.39 -3.68 6.19
N TYR A 4 4.15 -4.78 6.29
CA TYR A 4 4.87 -5.38 5.16
C TYR A 4 4.65 -6.89 5.11
N THR A 5 4.85 -7.49 3.94
CA THR A 5 4.86 -8.94 3.72
C THR A 5 6.12 -9.34 2.95
N GLU A 6 6.60 -10.56 3.19
CA GLU A 6 7.62 -11.24 2.36
C GLU A 6 7.01 -12.45 1.63
N ASP A 7 5.70 -12.69 1.80
CA ASP A 7 4.98 -13.82 1.25
C ASP A 7 4.45 -13.52 -0.16
N PRO A 8 4.88 -14.26 -1.20
CA PRO A 8 4.36 -14.12 -2.55
C PRO A 8 2.87 -14.43 -2.69
N LEU A 9 2.27 -15.12 -1.71
CA LEU A 9 0.85 -15.47 -1.68
C LEU A 9 0.08 -14.64 -0.65
N PHE A 10 0.58 -13.46 -0.30
CA PHE A 10 -0.13 -12.56 0.60
C PHE A 10 -1.54 -12.25 0.06
N PRO A 11 -2.60 -12.36 0.89
CA PRO A 11 -3.97 -12.16 0.43
C PRO A 11 -4.21 -10.75 -0.13
N THR A 12 -4.52 -10.67 -1.42
CA THR A 12 -4.97 -9.46 -2.13
C THR A 12 -6.41 -9.62 -2.60
N THR A 13 -7.10 -8.52 -2.89
CA THR A 13 -8.45 -8.56 -3.48
C THR A 13 -8.38 -8.39 -4.99
N PRO A 14 -9.18 -9.13 -5.79
CA PRO A 14 -9.20 -8.95 -7.24
C PRO A 14 -9.51 -7.50 -7.66
N GLY A 15 -8.76 -6.97 -8.62
CA GLY A 15 -8.81 -5.59 -9.06
C GLY A 15 -8.11 -4.61 -8.11
N ALA A 16 -7.25 -5.08 -7.21
CA ALA A 16 -6.43 -4.21 -6.37
C ALA A 16 -5.42 -3.41 -7.19
N TYR A 17 -4.76 -2.43 -6.56
CA TYR A 17 -3.71 -1.66 -7.24
C TYR A 17 -2.55 -2.55 -7.66
N ASP A 18 -2.18 -3.45 -6.75
CA ASP A 18 -1.17 -4.47 -6.97
C ASP A 18 -1.57 -5.76 -6.24
N GLU A 19 -1.57 -6.84 -7.00
CA GLU A 19 -1.98 -8.18 -6.56
C GLU A 19 -0.78 -9.12 -6.40
N SER A 20 0.43 -8.70 -6.77
CA SER A 20 1.62 -9.56 -6.82
C SER A 20 2.75 -8.99 -5.96
N HIS A 21 3.46 -9.88 -5.27
CA HIS A 21 4.64 -9.49 -4.51
C HIS A 21 5.83 -9.22 -5.44
N ASN A 22 6.35 -8.00 -5.42
CA ASN A 22 7.26 -7.49 -6.44
C ASN A 22 8.71 -7.33 -5.96
N GLY A 23 8.95 -7.31 -4.64
CA GLY A 23 10.25 -7.01 -4.06
C GLY A 23 10.79 -8.05 -3.08
N GLY A 24 11.69 -7.60 -2.22
CA GLY A 24 12.13 -8.36 -1.04
C GLY A 24 11.17 -8.23 0.13
N ARG A 25 10.40 -7.13 0.17
CA ARG A 25 9.27 -6.87 1.07
C ARG A 25 8.33 -5.91 0.35
N ASP A 26 7.04 -6.16 0.42
CA ASP A 26 6.05 -5.20 -0.05
C ASP A 26 5.26 -4.64 1.13
N ALA A 27 5.02 -3.33 1.12
CA ALA A 27 4.06 -2.75 2.03
C ALA A 27 2.66 -3.23 1.64
N PHE A 28 1.77 -3.41 2.61
CA PHE A 28 0.38 -3.75 2.29
C PHE A 28 -0.58 -2.75 2.93
N VAL A 29 -1.77 -2.67 2.34
CA VAL A 29 -2.93 -2.01 2.93
C VAL A 29 -4.12 -2.94 2.83
N SER A 30 -4.66 -3.32 3.98
CA SER A 30 -5.82 -4.23 4.05
C SER A 30 -6.94 -3.61 4.89
N ALA A 31 -8.16 -3.69 4.37
CA ALA A 31 -9.39 -3.38 5.06
C ALA A 31 -10.18 -4.66 5.27
N LEU A 32 -10.64 -4.88 6.51
CA LEU A 32 -11.42 -6.05 6.90
C LEU A 32 -12.87 -5.65 7.14
N GLN A 33 -13.79 -6.60 7.00
CA GLN A 33 -15.14 -6.45 7.51
C GLN A 33 -15.09 -6.21 9.03
N ALA A 34 -16.10 -5.55 9.58
CA ALA A 34 -16.11 -5.16 11.00
C ALA A 34 -16.05 -6.38 11.94
N ASP A 35 -16.53 -7.54 11.48
CA ASP A 35 -16.46 -8.82 12.19
C ASP A 35 -15.16 -9.61 11.95
N GLY A 36 -14.27 -9.09 11.10
CA GLY A 36 -13.00 -9.72 10.72
C GLY A 36 -13.14 -10.92 9.79
N SER A 37 -14.33 -11.20 9.26
CA SER A 37 -14.60 -12.45 8.51
C SER A 37 -14.03 -12.47 7.09
N ALA A 38 -13.81 -11.29 6.48
CA ALA A 38 -13.31 -11.19 5.11
C ALA A 38 -12.55 -9.89 4.85
N LEU A 39 -11.69 -9.91 3.83
CA LEU A 39 -11.08 -8.71 3.25
C LEU A 39 -12.13 -7.96 2.43
N VAL A 40 -12.29 -6.67 2.71
CA VAL A 40 -13.07 -5.75 1.87
C VAL A 40 -12.17 -5.19 0.76
N TYR A 41 -10.90 -4.98 1.06
CA TYR A 41 -9.86 -4.54 0.13
C TYR A 41 -8.49 -4.97 0.65
N SER A 42 -7.61 -5.41 -0.23
CA SER A 42 -6.22 -5.69 0.12
C SER A 42 -5.34 -5.51 -1.10
N THR A 43 -4.30 -4.69 -0.97
CA THR A 43 -3.34 -4.40 -2.03
C THR A 43 -1.93 -4.41 -1.48
N LEU A 44 -0.98 -4.67 -2.37
CA LEU A 44 0.44 -4.42 -2.14
C LEU A 44 0.83 -3.02 -2.62
N LEU A 45 1.95 -2.54 -2.10
CA LEU A 45 2.56 -1.24 -2.36
C LEU A 45 4.08 -1.43 -2.33
N GLY A 46 4.71 -1.20 -3.46
CA GLY A 46 6.14 -1.42 -3.59
C GLY A 46 6.52 -1.69 -5.04
N GLU A 47 7.80 -2.01 -5.22
CA GLU A 47 8.38 -2.52 -6.47
C GLU A 47 9.48 -3.51 -6.08
N SER A 48 10.54 -3.64 -6.86
CA SER A 48 11.68 -4.55 -6.61
C SER A 48 12.44 -4.40 -5.28
N GLY A 49 12.17 -3.37 -4.47
CA GLY A 49 12.90 -3.06 -3.23
C GLY A 49 12.32 -3.71 -1.98
N ARG A 50 12.58 -3.09 -0.83
CA ARG A 50 12.00 -3.43 0.47
C ARG A 50 11.12 -2.27 0.92
N ASP A 51 9.84 -2.52 0.98
CA ASP A 51 8.80 -1.55 1.24
C ASP A 51 8.03 -1.91 2.52
N ALA A 52 7.75 -0.91 3.35
CA ALA A 52 7.01 -1.12 4.59
C ALA A 52 6.11 0.07 4.94
N GLY A 53 4.83 -0.21 5.17
CA GLY A 53 3.91 0.72 5.81
C GLY A 53 4.12 0.73 7.32
N THR A 54 4.39 1.90 7.88
CA THR A 54 4.69 2.06 9.31
C THR A 54 3.60 2.80 10.08
N ALA A 55 2.75 3.56 9.38
CA ALA A 55 1.62 4.26 9.98
C ALA A 55 0.46 4.37 8.99
N ILE A 56 -0.76 4.40 9.53
CA ILE A 56 -1.99 4.64 8.78
C ILE A 56 -2.91 5.58 9.57
N ALA A 57 -3.50 6.54 8.87
CA ALA A 57 -4.52 7.44 9.42
C ALA A 57 -5.69 7.57 8.45
N LEU A 58 -6.87 7.88 8.99
CA LEU A 58 -8.08 8.14 8.20
C LEU A 58 -8.44 9.63 8.31
N ASP A 59 -8.90 10.23 7.21
CA ASP A 59 -9.59 11.53 7.28
C ASP A 59 -11.09 11.39 7.60
N ALA A 60 -11.77 12.51 7.81
CA ALA A 60 -13.20 12.55 8.12
C ALA A 60 -14.09 11.99 6.99
N ALA A 61 -13.57 11.88 5.76
CA ALA A 61 -14.26 11.28 4.63
C ALA A 61 -13.94 9.79 4.44
N GLY A 62 -13.17 9.20 5.35
CA GLY A 62 -12.79 7.79 5.36
C GLY A 62 -11.67 7.44 4.38
N ASN A 63 -10.91 8.40 3.86
CA ASN A 63 -9.73 8.08 3.05
C ASN A 63 -8.57 7.66 3.94
N ALA A 64 -7.87 6.60 3.54
CA ALA A 64 -6.64 6.18 4.19
C ALA A 64 -5.42 6.95 3.66
N TYR A 65 -4.53 7.30 4.57
CA TYR A 65 -3.19 7.82 4.30
C TYR A 65 -2.20 6.90 4.97
N ILE A 66 -1.27 6.36 4.20
CA ILE A 66 -0.25 5.42 4.66
C ILE A 66 1.09 6.12 4.54
N ALA A 67 1.84 6.10 5.63
CA ALA A 67 3.23 6.52 5.65
C ALA A 67 4.11 5.29 5.81
N GLY A 68 5.29 5.33 5.21
CA GLY A 68 6.20 4.20 5.22
C GLY A 68 7.58 4.53 4.73
N LYS A 69 8.35 3.47 4.51
CA LYS A 69 9.70 3.53 3.94
C LYS A 69 9.78 2.64 2.72
N THR A 70 10.52 3.09 1.73
CA THR A 70 10.77 2.37 0.49
C THR A 70 12.26 2.36 0.20
N SER A 71 12.81 1.21 -0.21
CA SER A 71 14.13 1.16 -0.87
C SER A 71 14.00 0.94 -2.38
N SER A 72 12.77 1.05 -2.91
CA SER A 72 12.46 0.87 -4.32
C SER A 72 12.79 2.15 -5.08
N ARG A 73 13.75 2.09 -6.00
CA ARG A 73 14.15 3.25 -6.82
C ARG A 73 13.07 3.74 -7.78
N THR A 74 12.12 2.87 -8.09
CA THR A 74 10.99 3.12 -9.00
C THR A 74 9.66 3.17 -8.26
N PHE A 75 9.66 3.44 -6.95
CA PHE A 75 8.43 3.48 -6.16
C PHE A 75 7.40 4.40 -6.83
N PRO A 76 6.12 3.98 -6.94
CA PRO A 76 5.12 4.75 -7.66
C PRO A 76 4.92 6.16 -7.08
N THR A 77 4.95 7.17 -7.96
CA THR A 77 4.71 8.58 -7.61
C THR A 77 3.59 9.17 -8.48
N THR A 78 2.99 10.27 -8.02
CA THR A 78 1.98 11.02 -8.78
C THR A 78 2.53 12.37 -9.26
N PRO A 79 1.96 12.98 -10.31
CA PRO A 79 2.36 14.33 -10.72
C PRO A 79 2.18 15.34 -9.60
N GLY A 80 3.19 16.19 -9.38
CA GLY A 80 3.14 17.26 -8.37
C GLY A 80 3.46 16.82 -6.93
N VAL A 81 4.01 15.62 -6.73
CA VAL A 81 4.57 15.23 -5.43
C VAL A 81 5.77 16.10 -5.02
N PHE A 82 6.00 16.18 -3.72
CA PHE A 82 7.08 16.98 -3.14
C PHE A 82 8.48 16.46 -3.51
N ASP A 83 8.67 15.14 -3.44
CA ASP A 83 9.89 14.47 -3.90
C ASP A 83 9.49 13.28 -4.79
N PRO A 84 9.73 13.38 -6.12
CA PRO A 84 9.43 12.29 -7.05
C PRO A 84 10.59 11.31 -7.21
N THR A 85 11.73 11.50 -6.54
CA THR A 85 12.96 10.75 -6.79
C THR A 85 13.44 10.00 -5.56
N SER A 86 13.92 8.77 -5.76
CA SER A 86 14.65 8.07 -4.70
C SER A 86 16.04 8.70 -4.52
N ASN A 87 16.30 9.24 -3.34
CA ASN A 87 17.48 10.07 -3.04
C ASN A 87 18.50 9.39 -2.11
N GLY A 88 18.27 8.13 -1.71
CA GLY A 88 19.20 7.35 -0.90
C GLY A 88 19.01 5.84 -0.98
N SER A 89 19.49 5.12 0.04
CA SER A 89 19.26 3.67 0.19
C SER A 89 17.86 3.34 0.66
N ALA A 90 17.17 4.29 1.28
CA ALA A 90 15.78 4.20 1.70
C ALA A 90 15.20 5.60 1.84
N ASP A 91 13.96 5.77 1.37
CA ASP A 91 13.23 7.03 1.36
C ASP A 91 11.90 6.86 2.09
N ALA A 92 11.35 7.97 2.58
CA ALA A 92 10.01 7.99 3.16
C ALA A 92 8.97 8.19 2.07
N PHE A 93 7.83 7.51 2.17
CA PHE A 93 6.68 7.76 1.30
C PHE A 93 5.44 8.10 2.12
N ILE A 94 4.53 8.83 1.50
CA ILE A 94 3.14 8.99 1.93
C ILE A 94 2.25 8.71 0.73
N THR A 95 1.27 7.82 0.87
CA THR A 95 0.34 7.48 -0.20
C THR A 95 -1.11 7.44 0.29
N LYS A 96 -2.03 7.71 -0.62
CA LYS A 96 -3.47 7.58 -0.45
C LYS A 96 -3.98 6.52 -1.43
N PRO A 97 -4.19 5.27 -1.00
CA PRO A 97 -4.69 4.22 -1.87
C PRO A 97 -6.12 4.52 -2.32
N PRO A 98 -6.57 3.88 -3.41
CA PRO A 98 -7.96 3.96 -3.86
C PRO A 98 -8.93 3.65 -2.70
N ARG A 99 -10.07 4.34 -2.69
CA ARG A 99 -11.11 4.03 -1.70
C ARG A 99 -11.55 2.59 -1.88
N CYS A 100 -11.75 1.92 -0.76
CA CYS A 100 -12.52 0.69 -0.70
C CYS A 100 -13.97 1.01 -1.14
N ARG A 101 -14.30 0.73 -2.39
CA ARG A 101 -15.66 0.80 -2.90
C ARG A 101 -16.06 -0.63 -3.26
N PRO A 102 -17.13 -1.19 -2.67
CA PRO A 102 -17.64 -2.47 -3.16
C PRO A 102 -17.97 -2.33 -4.66
N PRO A 103 -17.74 -3.37 -5.47
CA PRO A 103 -18.15 -3.35 -6.86
C PRO A 103 -19.64 -2.99 -6.95
N PRO A 104 -20.05 -2.15 -7.92
CA PRO A 104 -21.47 -1.89 -8.12
C PRO A 104 -22.19 -3.22 -8.38
N ARG A 105 -23.34 -3.41 -7.73
CA ARG A 105 -24.23 -4.54 -7.98
C ARG A 105 -24.82 -4.47 -9.39
#